data_AF-A0A8R2D1S8-F1
#
_entry.id   AF-A0A8R2D1S8-F1
#
_cell.length_a   1.000
_cell.length_b   1.000
_cell.length_c   1.000
_cell.angle_alpha   90.00
_cell.angle_beta   90.00
_cell.angle_gamma   90.00
#
_symmetry.space_group_name_H-M   'P 1'
#
loop_
_entity.id
_entity.type
_entity.pdbx_description
1 polymer ?
#
loop_
_entity_poly.entity_id
_entity_poly.type
_entity_poly.pdbx_seq_one_letter_code
_entity_poly.pdbx_strand_id
1 'polypeptide(L)'
;MIYPASFKHEIVKEDDVNIILRCDAKSIQDINVWVAELGRLNYIHWNVRSTIPNGQRIKCSKKFVCQHSAFQKPSALANQKGLSKNAECPASLKAVIKLDTVSTRKKDPFIKVFTLYN
;
A
#
# COMPACT_ATOMS: atom_id res chain seq x y z
N MET A 1 12.61 7.56 -2.87
CA MET A 1 12.12 6.17 -2.77
C MET A 1 12.15 5.55 -4.16
N ILE A 2 12.54 4.28 -4.29
CA ILE A 2 12.53 3.58 -5.59
C ILE A 2 11.20 2.85 -5.74
N TYR A 3 10.47 3.07 -6.84
CA TYR A 3 9.17 2.47 -7.06
C TYR A 3 9.24 1.20 -7.94
N PRO A 4 8.43 0.17 -7.66
CA PRO A 4 8.30 -1.03 -8.48
C PRO A 4 8.02 -0.75 -9.95
N ALA A 5 8.69 -1.49 -10.84
CA ALA A 5 8.47 -1.39 -12.28
C ALA A 5 7.51 -2.46 -12.82
N SER A 6 7.13 -3.46 -12.00
CA SER A 6 6.20 -4.54 -12.41
C SER A 6 4.81 -4.06 -12.80
N PHE A 7 4.46 -2.82 -12.47
CA PHE A 7 3.18 -2.19 -12.77
C PHE A 7 3.43 -0.79 -13.29
N LYS A 8 2.66 -0.38 -14.31
CA LYS A 8 2.67 1.01 -14.76
C LYS A 8 2.16 1.87 -13.62
N HIS A 9 2.89 2.93 -13.29
CA HIS A 9 2.55 3.79 -12.18
C HIS A 9 2.84 5.25 -12.48
N GLU A 10 2.16 6.12 -11.74
CA GLU A 10 2.43 7.55 -11.73
C GLU A 10 2.18 8.14 -10.34
N ILE A 11 2.98 9.13 -9.99
CA ILE A 11 2.87 9.88 -8.73
C ILE A 11 1.82 10.98 -8.96
N VAL A 12 0.73 10.92 -8.18
CA VAL A 12 -0.40 11.86 -8.29
C VAL A 12 -0.26 13.02 -7.32
N LYS A 13 0.32 12.75 -6.15
CA LYS A 13 0.61 13.74 -5.13
C LYS A 13 1.84 13.31 -4.35
N GLU A 14 2.71 14.26 -4.06
CA GLU A 14 3.85 14.10 -3.17
C GLU A 14 3.91 15.32 -2.26
N ASP A 15 3.97 15.07 -0.96
CA ASP A 15 4.30 16.04 0.08
C ASP A 15 5.38 15.45 1.00
N ASP A 16 5.90 16.25 1.93
CA ASP A 16 7.02 15.86 2.79
C ASP A 16 6.77 14.57 3.61
N VAL A 17 5.50 14.18 3.78
CA VAL A 17 5.10 13.05 4.63
C VAL A 17 4.44 11.92 3.83
N ASN A 18 3.71 12.25 2.76
CA ASN A 18 2.86 11.31 2.05
C ASN A 18 3.12 11.35 0.54
N ILE A 19 3.19 10.15 -0.03
CA ILE A 19 3.15 9.93 -1.48
C ILE A 19 1.86 9.20 -1.83
N ILE A 20 1.11 9.75 -2.78
CA ILE A 20 -0.04 9.10 -3.40
C ILE A 20 0.34 8.72 -4.82
N LEU A 21 0.49 7.42 -5.03
CA LEU A 21 0.76 6.82 -6.33
C LEU A 21 -0.46 6.06 -6.82
N ARG A 22 -0.62 6.02 -8.13
CA ARG A 22 -1.58 5.13 -8.81
C ARG A 22 -0.82 4.15 -9.67
N CYS A 23 -1.32 2.91 -9.72
CA CYS A 23 -0.81 1.88 -10.60
C CYS A 23 -1.94 1.06 -11.20
N ASP A 24 -1.61 0.23 -12.19
CA ASP A 24 -2.55 -0.60 -12.94
C ASP A 24 -2.87 -1.96 -12.30
N ALA A 25 -2.48 -2.17 -11.03
CA ALA A 25 -2.88 -3.34 -10.23
C ALA A 25 -4.41 -3.52 -10.17
N LYS A 26 -4.89 -4.76 -10.27
CA LYS A 26 -6.31 -5.12 -10.37
C LYS A 26 -6.80 -6.07 -9.27
N SER A 27 -5.89 -6.66 -8.50
CA SER A 27 -6.19 -7.72 -7.51
C SER A 27 -5.42 -7.57 -6.20
N ILE A 28 -5.79 -8.39 -5.20
CA ILE A 28 -5.03 -8.51 -3.94
C ILE A 28 -3.64 -9.09 -4.19
N GLN A 29 -3.54 -10.04 -5.11
CA GLN A 29 -2.27 -10.66 -5.49
C GLN A 29 -1.33 -9.59 -6.06
N ASP A 30 -1.84 -8.72 -6.94
CA ASP A 30 -1.06 -7.62 -7.51
C ASP A 30 -0.57 -6.67 -6.43
N ILE A 31 -1.43 -6.34 -5.44
CA ILE A 31 -1.02 -5.55 -4.27
C ILE A 31 0.16 -6.23 -3.55
N ASN A 32 0.11 -7.54 -3.33
CA ASN A 32 1.18 -8.25 -2.64
C ASN A 32 2.48 -8.22 -3.44
N VAL A 33 2.41 -8.44 -4.75
CA VAL A 33 3.58 -8.39 -5.65
C VAL A 33 4.20 -7.00 -5.60
N TRP A 34 3.38 -5.95 -5.77
CA TRP A 34 3.86 -4.57 -5.77
C TRP A 34 4.51 -4.17 -4.44
N VAL A 35 3.86 -4.49 -3.31
CA VAL A 35 4.40 -4.15 -1.97
C VAL A 35 5.65 -4.95 -1.64
N ALA A 36 5.73 -6.22 -2.04
CA ALA A 36 6.92 -7.04 -1.86
C ALA A 36 8.11 -6.48 -2.66
N GLU A 37 7.89 -6.09 -3.92
CA GLU A 37 8.91 -5.45 -4.74
C GLU A 37 9.34 -4.09 -4.16
N LEU A 38 8.39 -3.25 -3.73
CA LEU A 38 8.68 -1.97 -3.09
C LEU A 38 9.57 -2.18 -1.85
N GLY A 39 9.21 -3.16 -1.03
CA GLY A 39 9.98 -3.54 0.15
C GLY A 39 11.40 -3.97 -0.21
N ARG A 40 11.56 -4.83 -1.21
CA ARG A 40 12.88 -5.29 -1.69
C ARG A 40 13.73 -4.14 -2.20
N LEU A 41 13.17 -3.25 -3.02
CA LEU A 41 13.89 -2.13 -3.63
C LEU A 41 14.36 -1.07 -2.62
N ASN A 42 13.68 -0.94 -1.49
CA ASN A 42 13.98 0.08 -0.48
C ASN A 42 14.47 -0.51 0.84
N TYR A 43 14.75 -1.82 0.89
CA TYR A 43 15.16 -2.54 2.11
C TYR A 43 14.17 -2.39 3.28
N ILE A 44 12.87 -2.33 2.97
CA ILE A 44 11.78 -2.23 3.95
C ILE A 44 11.01 -3.54 3.97
N HIS A 45 10.90 -4.17 5.15
CA HIS A 45 9.96 -5.26 5.34
C HIS A 45 8.60 -4.70 5.78
N TRP A 46 7.54 -5.09 5.07
CA TRP A 46 6.17 -4.63 5.31
C TRP A 46 5.34 -5.73 5.96
N ASN A 47 4.80 -5.45 7.15
CA ASN A 47 3.87 -6.34 7.84
C ASN A 47 2.43 -5.99 7.46
N VAL A 48 1.62 -6.99 7.17
CA VAL A 48 0.19 -6.79 6.90
C VAL A 48 -0.51 -6.40 8.21
N ARG A 49 -1.16 -5.24 8.22
CA ARG A 49 -1.98 -4.76 9.35
C ARG A 49 -3.44 -5.15 9.22
N SER A 50 -3.99 -5.10 8.00
CA SER A 50 -5.38 -5.48 7.74
C SER A 50 -5.59 -5.78 6.26
N THR A 51 -6.51 -6.71 5.97
CA THR A 51 -6.93 -7.05 4.61
C THR A 51 -8.45 -6.95 4.50
N ILE A 52 -8.95 -6.32 3.43
CA ILE A 52 -10.36 -6.33 3.06
C ILE A 52 -10.44 -6.94 1.67
N PRO A 53 -10.76 -8.24 1.56
CA PRO A 53 -10.65 -8.93 0.30
C PRO A 53 -11.80 -8.61 -0.67
N ASN A 54 -13.00 -8.41 -0.14
CA ASN A 54 -14.20 -8.01 -0.90
C ASN A 54 -14.90 -6.90 -0.12
N GLY A 55 -14.74 -5.65 -0.56
CA GLY A 55 -15.38 -4.52 0.10
C GLY A 55 -16.75 -4.19 -0.48
N GLN A 56 -17.64 -3.59 0.30
CA GLN A 56 -18.93 -3.10 -0.22
C GLN A 56 -18.77 -1.93 -1.22
N ARG A 57 -17.76 -1.07 -1.00
CA ARG A 57 -17.53 0.15 -1.80
C ARG A 57 -16.18 0.16 -2.54
N ILE A 58 -15.40 -0.91 -2.39
CA ILE A 58 -14.08 -1.10 -2.99
C ILE A 58 -13.97 -2.55 -3.45
N LYS A 59 -13.15 -2.83 -4.47
CA LYS A 59 -12.92 -4.21 -4.89
C LYS A 59 -12.17 -4.95 -3.77
N CYS A 60 -11.01 -4.41 -3.39
CA CYS A 60 -10.21 -4.92 -2.27
C CYS A 60 -9.27 -3.84 -1.71
N SER A 61 -8.73 -4.07 -0.51
CA SER A 61 -7.63 -3.26 0.03
C SER A 61 -6.75 -4.03 1.00
N LYS A 62 -5.52 -3.56 1.16
CA LYS A 62 -4.60 -3.98 2.22
C LYS A 62 -3.91 -2.78 2.84
N LYS A 63 -3.69 -2.87 4.16
CA LYS A 63 -2.84 -1.93 4.90
C LYS A 63 -1.61 -2.67 5.40
N PHE A 64 -0.48 -2.01 5.29
CA PHE A 64 0.81 -2.48 5.73
C PHE A 64 1.46 -1.45 6.64
N VAL A 65 2.31 -1.92 7.53
CA VAL A 65 3.14 -1.10 8.41
C VAL A 65 4.57 -1.60 8.34
N CYS A 66 5.53 -0.72 8.57
CA CYS A 66 6.93 -1.12 8.65
C CYS A 66 7.11 -2.23 9.70
N GLN A 67 8.03 -3.16 9.43
CA GLN A 67 8.41 -4.18 10.41
C GLN A 67 8.83 -3.56 11.74
N HIS A 68 9.37 -2.34 11.77
CA HIS A 68 9.82 -1.64 12.98
C HIS A 68 8.74 -0.75 13.62
N SER A 69 7.49 -0.84 13.17
CA SER A 69 6.36 -0.17 13.83
C SER A 69 6.04 -0.82 15.18
N ALA A 70 5.25 -0.14 16.00
CA ALA A 70 4.73 -0.65 17.28
C ALA A 70 3.65 -1.73 17.12
N PHE A 71 3.26 -2.09 15.89
CA PHE A 71 2.19 -3.05 15.66
C PHE A 71 2.56 -4.44 16.20
N GLN A 72 1.75 -4.93 17.14
CA GLN A 72 1.94 -6.23 17.82
C GLN A 72 3.31 -6.35 18.51
N LYS A 73 3.84 -5.24 19.04
CA LYS A 73 5.11 -5.22 19.76
C LYS A 73 4.97 -4.58 21.13
N PRO A 74 5.80 -4.99 22.11
CA PRO A 74 5.86 -4.34 23.41
C PRO A 74 6.29 -2.87 23.27
N SER A 75 5.82 -2.06 24.21
CA SER A 75 6.34 -0.72 24.44
C SER A 75 7.80 -0.78 24.92
N ALA A 76 8.50 0.36 24.88
CA ALA A 76 9.88 0.45 25.36
C ALA A 76 10.01 -0.03 26.83
N LEU A 77 9.06 0.36 27.69
CA LEU A 77 9.06 -0.04 29.11
C LEU A 77 8.91 -1.56 29.31
N ALA A 78 8.15 -2.24 28.44
CA ALA A 78 7.96 -3.68 28.48
C ALA A 78 9.07 -4.46 27.74
N ASN A 79 9.88 -3.80 26.92
CA ASN A 79 10.97 -4.39 26.14
C ASN A 79 12.34 -4.29 26.83
N GLN A 80 12.39 -4.52 28.15
CA GLN A 80 13.60 -4.32 28.96
C GLN A 80 14.80 -5.17 28.49
N LYS A 81 14.53 -6.34 27.89
CA LYS A 81 15.55 -7.24 27.34
C LYS A 81 16.00 -6.87 25.92
N GLY A 82 15.42 -5.84 25.31
CA GLY A 82 15.80 -5.37 23.97
C GLY A 82 15.52 -6.35 22.83
N LEU A 83 14.70 -7.38 23.06
CA LEU A 83 14.45 -8.44 22.07
C LEU A 83 13.57 -7.97 20.92
N SER A 84 12.61 -7.09 21.21
CA SER A 84 11.74 -6.52 20.19
C SER A 84 12.44 -5.36 19.48
N LYS A 85 12.50 -5.43 18.14
CA LYS A 85 12.96 -4.32 17.29
C LYS A 85 11.82 -3.34 17.01
N ASN A 86 11.30 -2.68 18.04
CA ASN A 86 10.30 -1.63 17.90
C ASN A 86 11.01 -0.26 17.89
N ALA A 87 10.94 0.45 16.76
CA ALA A 87 11.47 1.81 16.61
C ALA A 87 10.34 2.84 16.49
N GLU A 88 9.11 2.43 16.82
CA GLU A 88 7.89 3.25 16.68
C GLU A 88 7.75 3.88 15.29
N CYS A 89 8.24 3.16 14.27
CA CYS A 89 8.30 3.67 12.91
C CYS A 89 6.88 4.00 12.41
N PRO A 90 6.61 5.25 11.98
CA PRO A 90 5.28 5.67 11.52
C PRO A 90 4.97 5.23 10.08
N ALA A 91 5.97 4.70 9.36
CA ALA A 91 5.83 4.34 7.96
C ALA A 91 4.73 3.28 7.78
N SER A 92 3.75 3.62 6.95
CA SER A 92 2.62 2.77 6.61
C SER A 92 2.28 2.90 5.14
N LEU A 93 1.63 1.87 4.60
CA LEU A 93 1.23 1.80 3.21
C LEU A 93 -0.21 1.30 3.15
N LYS A 94 -1.06 1.99 2.38
CA LYS A 94 -2.44 1.58 2.15
C LYS A 94 -2.67 1.44 0.65
N ALA A 95 -2.92 0.20 0.21
CA ALA A 95 -3.29 -0.10 -1.17
C ALA A 95 -4.79 -0.36 -1.26
N VAL A 96 -5.46 0.24 -2.24
CA VAL A 96 -6.91 0.12 -2.45
C VAL A 96 -7.19 -0.05 -3.94
N ILE A 97 -7.85 -1.14 -4.33
CA ILE A 97 -8.41 -1.30 -5.67
C ILE A 97 -9.86 -0.84 -5.63
N LYS A 98 -10.18 0.20 -6.40
CA LYS A 98 -11.56 0.71 -6.53
C LYS A 98 -12.41 -0.26 -7.35
N LEU A 99 -13.72 -0.24 -7.12
CA LEU A 99 -14.66 -0.92 -8.01
C LEU A 99 -14.66 -0.21 -9.37
N ASP A 100 -14.64 -0.99 -10.45
CA ASP A 100 -14.94 -0.48 -11.78
C ASP A 100 -16.46 -0.44 -11.97
N THR A 101 -17.02 0.76 -11.90
CA THR A 101 -18.44 1.06 -12.05
C THR A 101 -18.58 2.21 -13.03
N VAL A 102 -19.78 2.41 -13.57
CA VAL A 102 -20.05 3.57 -14.44
C VAL A 102 -19.75 4.89 -13.72
N SER A 103 -20.06 4.98 -12.42
CA SER A 103 -19.77 6.17 -11.60
C SER A 103 -18.27 6.42 -11.43
N THR A 104 -17.51 5.38 -11.11
CA THR A 104 -16.05 5.50 -10.95
C THR A 104 -15.36 5.80 -12.27
N ARG A 105 -15.80 5.20 -13.39
CA ARG A 105 -15.38 5.59 -14.74
C ARG A 105 -15.70 7.06 -15.05
N LYS A 106 -16.86 7.59 -14.66
CA LYS A 106 -17.20 9.00 -14.93
C LYS A 106 -16.40 10.00 -14.11
N LYS A 107 -16.07 9.67 -12.86
CA LYS A 107 -15.46 10.61 -11.90
C LYS A 107 -13.95 10.49 -11.76
N ASP A 108 -13.38 9.33 -12.10
CA ASP A 108 -11.95 9.06 -11.93
C ASP A 108 -11.22 9.15 -13.29
N PRO A 109 -10.42 10.21 -13.54
CA PRO A 109 -9.72 10.39 -14.80
C PRO A 109 -8.82 9.21 -15.19
N PHE A 110 -8.26 8.51 -14.21
CA PHE A 110 -7.30 7.43 -14.46
C PHE A 110 -7.99 6.14 -14.88
N ILE A 111 -9.23 5.92 -14.40
CA ILE A 111 -10.04 4.78 -14.85
C ILE A 111 -10.57 5.06 -16.27
N LYS A 112 -10.86 6.33 -16.63
CA LYS A 112 -11.26 6.70 -18.00
C LYS A 112 -10.21 6.37 -19.03
N VAL A 113 -8.96 6.73 -18.77
CA VAL A 113 -7.86 6.53 -19.73
C VAL A 113 -7.59 5.04 -19.97
N PHE A 114 -7.71 4.20 -18.93
CA PHE A 114 -7.49 2.75 -19.05
C PHE A 114 -8.56 1.99 -19.85
N THR A 115 -9.73 2.59 -20.12
CA THR A 115 -10.81 1.97 -20.92
C THR A 115 -10.80 2.39 -22.39
N LEU A 116 -10.00 3.38 -22.79
CA LEU A 116 -9.91 3.84 -24.19
C LEU A 116 -8.87 3.07 -25.02
N TYR A 117 -8.07 2.21 -24.38
CA TYR A 117 -6.96 1.46 -25.01
C TYR A 117 -7.04 -0.06 -24.78
N ASN A 118 -8.20 -0.58 -24.37
CA ASN A 118 -8.48 -2.03 -24.30
C ASN A 118 -9.74 -2.36 -25.09
#